data_AF-A0A495QZR8-F1
#
_entry.id   AF-A0A495QZR8-F1
#
_cell.length_a   1.000
_cell.length_b   1.000
_cell.length_c   1.000
_cell.angle_alpha   90.00
_cell.angle_beta   90.00
_cell.angle_gamma   90.00
#
_symmetry.space_group_name_H-M   'P 1'
#
loop_
_entity.id
_entity.type
_entity.pdbx_description
1 polymer ?
#
loop_
_entity_poly.entity_id
_entity_poly.type
_entity_poly.pdbx_seq_one_letter_code
_entity_poly.pdbx_strand_id
1 'polypeptide(L)'
;MAAGRVSALSLPLDAGASAEFKPFRARTPLFTVSAGRVMVTLTLPERLGAGDVEFARRLAEQAAAYAVEVERLYRCGRRSSSGRLARKGAAV
;
A
#
# COMPACT_ATOMS: atom_id res chain seq x y z
N MET A 1 1.22 19.30 22.62
CA MET A 1 0.70 19.01 21.27
C MET A 1 -0.82 18.94 21.40
N ALA A 2 -1.57 19.91 20.89
CA ALA A 2 -3.03 19.82 20.90
C ALA A 2 -3.42 18.63 20.02
N ALA A 3 -4.14 17.66 20.57
CA ALA A 3 -4.63 16.51 19.82
C ALA A 3 -5.68 17.02 18.81
N GLY A 4 -5.22 17.38 17.62
CA GLY A 4 -6.08 17.77 16.51
C GLY A 4 -7.02 16.62 16.17
N ARG A 5 -8.24 16.96 15.73
CA ARG A 5 -9.19 15.97 15.21
C ARG A 5 -8.55 15.18 14.08
N VAL A 6 -8.49 13.86 14.23
CA VAL A 6 -7.99 12.95 13.19
C VAL A 6 -9.13 12.72 12.19
N SER A 7 -8.87 13.04 10.92
CA SER A 7 -9.74 12.62 9.82
C SER A 7 -9.16 11.35 9.22
N ALA A 8 -9.94 10.27 9.19
CA ALA A 8 -9.53 8.99 8.63
C ALA A 8 -10.11 8.81 7.23
N LEU A 9 -9.29 8.31 6.30
CA LEU A 9 -9.69 7.94 4.95
C LEU A 9 -9.34 6.47 4.73
N SER A 10 -10.34 5.66 4.39
CA SER A 10 -10.16 4.28 3.98
C SER A 10 -10.56 4.13 2.52
N LEU A 11 -9.66 3.57 1.72
CA LEU A 11 -9.87 3.39 0.29
C LEU A 11 -9.90 1.90 -0.04
N PRO A 12 -10.98 1.38 -0.64
CA PRO A 12 -10.96 0.03 -1.19
C PRO A 12 -10.03 0.01 -2.40
N LEU A 13 -9.03 -0.87 -2.36
CA LEU A 13 -8.12 -1.10 -3.49
C LEU A 13 -8.50 -2.42 -4.16
N ASP A 14 -8.61 -2.39 -5.48
CA ASP A 14 -8.85 -3.56 -6.32
C ASP A 14 -7.75 -3.70 -7.39
N ALA A 15 -7.93 -4.62 -8.33
CA ALA A 15 -6.95 -4.86 -9.40
C ALA A 15 -6.72 -3.65 -10.33
N GLY A 16 -7.63 -2.67 -10.34
CA GLY A 16 -7.49 -1.42 -11.08
C GLY A 16 -6.83 -0.29 -10.29
N ALA A 17 -6.50 -0.50 -9.01
CA ALA A 17 -5.77 0.47 -8.23
C ALA A 17 -4.31 0.57 -8.68
N SER A 18 -3.73 1.76 -8.60
CA SER A 18 -2.34 2.01 -8.95
C SER A 18 -1.63 2.85 -7.91
N ALA A 19 -0.32 2.66 -7.80
CA ALA A 19 0.58 3.48 -6.99
C ALA A 19 1.74 3.94 -7.89
N GLU A 20 1.97 5.25 -7.96
CA GLU A 20 2.95 5.86 -8.84
C GLU A 20 3.85 6.83 -8.08
N PHE A 21 5.17 6.68 -8.26
CA PHE A 21 6.18 7.62 -7.78
C PHE A 21 6.72 8.44 -8.94
N LYS A 22 6.67 9.77 -8.82
CA LYS A 22 7.22 10.72 -9.79
C LYS A 22 8.39 11.49 -9.18
N PRO A 23 9.64 11.16 -9.55
CA PRO A 23 10.80 11.93 -9.13
C PRO A 23 10.91 13.21 -9.97
N PHE A 24 11.05 14.34 -9.30
CA PHE A 24 11.36 15.62 -9.95
C PHE A 24 12.73 16.10 -9.48
N ARG A 25 13.59 16.55 -10.40
CA ARG A 25 14.96 17.01 -10.06
C ARG A 25 15.00 18.35 -9.33
N ALA A 26 14.04 19.23 -9.60
CA ALA A 26 13.99 20.59 -9.07
C ALA A 26 12.70 20.88 -8.26
N ARG A 27 11.93 19.84 -7.91
CA ARG A 27 10.67 19.94 -7.17
C ARG A 27 10.54 18.77 -6.21
N THR A 28 9.65 18.91 -5.24
CA THR A 28 9.31 17.84 -4.31
C THR A 28 8.78 16.61 -5.06
N PRO A 29 9.25 15.39 -4.74
CA PRO A 29 8.72 14.17 -5.33
C PRO A 29 7.24 13.99 -4.99
N LEU A 30 6.50 13.38 -5.91
CA LEU A 30 5.10 13.03 -5.69
C LEU A 30 4.92 11.52 -5.62
N PHE A 31 4.14 11.06 -4.66
CA PHE A 31 3.67 9.68 -4.59
C PHE A 31 2.15 9.69 -4.62
N THR A 32 1.56 8.99 -5.59
CA THR A 32 0.12 9.00 -5.81
C THR A 32 -0.45 7.59 -5.76
N VAL A 33 -1.56 7.43 -5.05
CA VAL A 33 -2.39 6.22 -5.06
C VAL A 33 -3.74 6.56 -5.69
N SER A 34 -4.15 5.78 -6.68
CA SER A 34 -5.42 5.95 -7.39
C SER A 34 -6.25 4.68 -7.28
N ALA A 35 -7.53 4.82 -6.96
CA ALA A 35 -8.50 3.73 -6.90
C ALA A 35 -9.87 4.22 -7.37
N GLY A 36 -10.31 3.73 -8.53
CA GLY A 36 -11.53 4.19 -9.18
C GLY A 36 -11.51 5.70 -9.44
N ARG A 37 -12.38 6.45 -8.75
CA ARG A 37 -12.50 7.91 -8.87
C ARG A 37 -11.76 8.69 -7.78
N VAL A 38 -11.06 8.00 -6.89
CA VAL A 38 -10.32 8.64 -5.78
C VAL A 38 -8.83 8.60 -6.07
N MET A 39 -8.18 9.74 -5.88
CA MET A 39 -6.74 9.91 -6.02
C MET A 39 -6.20 10.60 -4.76
N VAL A 40 -5.17 10.01 -4.16
CA VAL A 40 -4.47 10.57 -3.00
C VAL A 40 -3.02 10.79 -3.38
N THR A 41 -2.56 12.03 -3.29
CA THR A 41 -1.16 12.39 -3.56
C THR A 41 -0.51 12.88 -2.27
N LEU A 42 0.61 12.25 -1.92
CA LEU A 42 1.47 12.69 -0.83
C LEU A 42 2.42 13.78 -1.37
N THR A 43 2.36 14.94 -0.75
CA THR A 43 3.22 16.09 -1.05
C THR A 43 4.06 16.42 0.18
N LEU A 44 5.31 16.79 -0.01
CA LEU A 44 6.16 17.34 1.06
C LEU A 44 6.36 18.85 0.83
N PRO A 45 6.84 19.59 1.86
CA PRO A 45 7.21 20.99 1.71
C PRO A 45 8.29 21.19 0.63
N GLU A 46 8.44 22.41 0.13
CA GLU A 46 9.50 22.76 -0.84
C GLU A 46 10.92 22.60 -0.25
N ARG A 47 11.06 22.83 1.05
CA ARG A 47 12.32 22.66 1.79
C ARG A 47 12.20 21.46 2.72
N LEU A 48 12.88 20.38 2.37
CA LEU A 48 12.90 19.16 3.16
C LEU A 48 13.83 19.29 4.36
N GLY A 49 13.35 18.93 5.54
CA GLY A 49 14.14 18.74 6.74
C GLY A 49 14.43 17.26 7.01
N ALA A 50 15.22 16.99 8.06
CA ALA A 50 15.52 15.61 8.47
C ALA A 50 14.27 14.80 8.82
N GLY A 51 13.24 15.45 9.40
CA GLY A 51 11.97 14.81 9.73
C GLY A 51 11.22 14.28 8.50
N ASP A 52 11.25 15.03 7.39
CA ASP A 52 10.60 14.62 6.14
C ASP A 52 11.31 13.41 5.52
N VAL A 53 12.64 13.38 5.61
CA VAL A 53 13.47 12.25 5.14
C VAL A 53 13.17 10.99 5.95
N GLU A 54 13.12 11.11 7.28
CA GLU A 54 12.78 9.99 8.15
C GLU A 54 11.33 9.51 7.94
N PHE A 55 10.39 10.43 7.72
CA PHE A 55 9.03 10.06 7.33
C PHE A 55 9.01 9.25 6.02
N ALA A 56 9.69 9.72 4.99
CA ALA A 56 9.74 9.04 3.69
C ALA A 56 10.35 7.64 3.79
N ARG A 57 11.42 7.49 4.58
CA ARG A 57 12.04 6.17 4.85
C ARG A 57 11.07 5.23 5.54
N ARG A 58 10.42 5.68 6.62
CA ARG A 58 9.43 4.88 7.35
C ARG A 58 8.24 4.50 6.50
N LEU A 59 7.76 5.41 5.65
CA LEU A 59 6.69 5.12 4.70
C LEU A 59 7.07 3.96 3.77
N ALA A 60 8.28 4.00 3.20
CA ALA A 60 8.78 2.94 2.33
C ALA A 60 8.91 1.60 3.06
N GLU A 61 9.45 1.61 4.29
CA GLU A 61 9.57 0.41 5.14
C GLU A 61 8.21 -0.23 5.43
N GLN A 62 7.21 0.57 5.82
CA GLN A 62 5.86 0.07 6.10
C GLN A 62 5.16 -0.43 4.83
N ALA A 63 5.32 0.26 3.70
CA ALA A 63 4.77 -0.18 2.42
C ALA A 63 5.39 -1.51 1.96
N ALA A 64 6.70 -1.70 2.14
CA ALA A 64 7.37 -2.96 1.85
C ALA A 64 6.88 -4.10 2.76
N ALA A 65 6.74 -3.85 4.06
CA ALA A 65 6.19 -4.83 5.00
C ALA A 65 4.74 -5.23 4.65
N TYR A 66 3.90 -4.24 4.27
CA TYR A 66 2.55 -4.49 3.78
C TYR A 66 2.54 -5.40 2.54
N ALA A 67 3.41 -5.12 1.55
CA ALA A 67 3.50 -5.94 0.35
C ALA A 67 3.86 -7.40 0.67
N VAL A 68 4.83 -7.62 1.55
CA VAL A 68 5.23 -8.98 2.00
C VAL A 68 4.05 -9.72 2.64
N GLU A 69 3.27 -9.06 3.48
CA GLU A 69 2.12 -9.70 4.14
C GLU A 69 0.99 -10.01 3.15
N VAL A 70 0.72 -9.11 2.19
CA VAL A 70 -0.27 -9.38 1.12
C VAL A 70 0.14 -10.60 0.30
N GLU A 71 1.41 -10.73 -0.06
CA GLU A 71 1.91 -11.91 -0.76
C GLU A 71 1.77 -13.18 0.08
N ARG A 72 2.09 -13.12 1.38
CA ARG A 72 1.93 -14.23 2.30
C ARG A 72 0.47 -14.70 2.33
N LEU A 73 -0.48 -13.78 2.51
CA LEU A 73 -1.91 -14.07 2.54
C LEU A 73 -2.39 -14.67 1.22
N TYR A 74 -1.96 -14.12 0.08
CA TYR A 74 -2.25 -14.67 -1.24
C TYR A 74 -1.74 -16.11 -1.39
N ARG A 75 -0.51 -16.38 -0.94
CA ARG A 75 0.08 -17.73 -0.96
C ARG A 75 -0.67 -18.71 -0.03
N CYS A 76 -1.10 -18.26 1.14
CA CYS A 76 -1.88 -19.08 2.08
C CYS A 76 -3.28 -19.43 1.52
N GLY A 77 -3.99 -18.45 0.95
CA GLY A 77 -5.31 -18.66 0.35
C GLY A 77 -5.31 -19.70 -0.78
N ARG A 78 -4.25 -19.72 -1.60
CA ARG A 78 -4.06 -20.72 -2.67
C ARG A 78 -3.84 -22.15 -2.15
N ARG A 79 -3.20 -22.32 -0.99
CA ARG A 79 -2.99 -23.66 -0.40
C ARG A 79 -4.31 -24.23 0.13
N SER A 80 -5.18 -23.38 0.68
CA SER A 80 -6.50 -23.76 1.18
C SER A 80 -7.52 -24.10 0.07
N SER A 81 -7.38 -23.56 -1.14
CA SER A 81 -8.18 -23.96 -2.30
C SER A 81 -7.69 -25.26 -2.93
N SER A 82 -6.37 -25.49 -2.95
CA SER A 82 -5.77 -26.73 -3.48
C SER A 82 -6.10 -27.96 -2.63
N GLY A 83 -6.18 -27.84 -1.30
CA GLY A 83 -6.52 -28.96 -0.40
C GLY A 83 -7.98 -29.42 -0.47
N ARG A 84 -8.90 -28.58 -0.96
CA ARG A 84 -10.33 -28.94 -1.12
C ARG A 84 -10.62 -29.71 -2.40
N LEU A 85 -9.83 -29.52 -3.46
CA LEU A 85 -9.98 -30.26 -4.71
C LEU A 85 -9.47 -31.71 -4.59
N ALA A 86 -8.45 -31.96 -3.76
CA ALA A 86 -7.89 -33.30 -3.57
C ALA A 86 -8.81 -34.28 -2.81
N ARG A 87 -9.80 -33.78 -2.04
CA ARG A 87 -10.73 -34.64 -1.27
C ARG A 87 -11.97 -35.11 -2.05
N LYS A 88 -12.19 -34.67 -3.28
CA LYS A 88 -13.35 -35.06 -4.11
C LYS A 88 -13.05 -36.21 -5.11
N GLY A 89 -11.88 -36.84 -5.02
CA GLY A 89 -11.45 -37.93 -5.92
C GLY A 89 -11.31 -39.31 -5.28
N ALA A 90 -11.61 -39.48 -3.99
CA ALA A 90 -11.48 -40.75 -3.27
C ALA A 90 -12.85 -41.26 -2.79
N ALA A 91 -13.71 -41.60 -3.75
CA ALA A 91 -14.91 -42.40 -3.52
C ALA A 91 -15.26 -43.12 -4.84
N VAL A 92 -14.62 -44.27 -5.07
CA VAL A 92 -15.14 -45.37 -5.90
C VAL A 92 -14.62 -46.68 -5.33
#